data_AF-Q0RQE1-F1
#
_entry.id   AF-Q0RQE1-F1
#
_cell.length_a   1.000
_cell.length_b   1.000
_cell.length_c   1.000
_cell.angle_alpha   90.00
_cell.angle_beta   90.00
_cell.angle_gamma   90.00
#
_symmetry.space_group_name_H-M   'P 1'
#
loop_
_entity.id
_entity.type
_entity.pdbx_description
1 polymer ?
#
loop_
_entity_poly.entity_id
_entity_poly.type
_entity_poly.pdbx_seq_one_letter_code
_entity_poly.pdbx_strand_id
1 'polypeptide(L)'
;MDGYGAGGAGREGYGPGGPPADAAAAAKPPRRRRRGRLLAIVLVVLVVLFVVGDRVGVVIAKGQMRKQVEASVAENLKPGDPVPKVTSVSIGGFPFITQVLFGKFDDIGVGIDGIPTPGPKISSVKAHLKGVHVPLGDALTDNVGQVPVDDVRATVGITYADLNAFLAKQAVKFQVKPVDGGKKVELSGTTDALFGLGSTQIAGITTFEVNDNQLTLVPSGLSIAGGLNFSIPFQFKVPIPIPVSGLPFHLQIVKASTNATGLSLTATAKDVVLPAS
;
A
#
# COMPACT_ATOMS: atom_id res chain seq x y z
N MET A 1 -123.43 -48.08 -13.01
CA MET A 1 -123.71 -46.68 -13.30
C MET A 1 -122.44 -45.91 -13.00
N ASP A 2 -121.78 -45.46 -14.08
CA ASP A 2 -121.08 -44.18 -14.27
C ASP A 2 -119.99 -43.76 -13.23
N GLY A 3 -118.81 -43.24 -13.58
CA GLY A 3 -118.25 -42.86 -14.89
C GLY A 3 -116.74 -42.48 -14.76
N TYR A 4 -116.10 -42.09 -15.87
CA TYR A 4 -114.63 -42.03 -16.06
C TYR A 4 -113.87 -40.78 -15.54
N GLY A 5 -112.53 -40.94 -15.37
CA GLY A 5 -111.48 -39.89 -15.41
C GLY A 5 -110.13 -40.41 -14.85
N ALA A 6 -109.12 -40.84 -15.64
CA ALA A 6 -108.07 -40.04 -16.34
C ALA A 6 -107.31 -39.04 -15.42
N GLY A 7 -105.97 -38.86 -15.35
CA GLY A 7 -104.75 -39.41 -16.00
C GLY A 7 -103.63 -38.32 -15.98
N GLY A 8 -102.29 -38.54 -16.03
CA GLY A 8 -101.41 -39.72 -16.05
C GLY A 8 -99.92 -39.31 -16.34
N ALA A 9 -98.94 -40.22 -16.16
CA ALA A 9 -97.47 -40.07 -16.43
C ALA A 9 -96.67 -39.10 -15.51
N GLY A 10 -95.32 -39.13 -15.37
CA GLY A 10 -94.20 -39.98 -15.87
C GLY A 10 -92.87 -39.49 -15.23
N ARG A 11 -91.88 -40.33 -14.88
CA ARG A 11 -90.68 -40.76 -15.68
C ARG A 11 -89.82 -39.59 -16.21
N GLU A 12 -88.48 -39.60 -16.27
CA GLU A 12 -87.40 -40.58 -16.00
C GLU A 12 -86.03 -39.82 -15.97
N GLY A 13 -84.91 -40.45 -15.58
CA GLY A 13 -83.56 -39.88 -15.76
C GLY A 13 -82.42 -40.80 -15.30
N TYR A 14 -81.44 -41.10 -16.16
CA TYR A 14 -80.50 -42.21 -15.98
C TYR A 14 -79.05 -41.94 -16.45
N GLY A 15 -78.07 -42.30 -15.60
CA GLY A 15 -76.70 -42.70 -15.95
C GLY A 15 -75.65 -41.61 -16.25
N PRO A 16 -74.38 -42.00 -16.56
CA PRO A 16 -73.75 -43.33 -16.34
C PRO A 16 -72.24 -43.31 -15.90
N GLY A 17 -71.71 -44.47 -15.45
CA GLY A 17 -70.34 -44.91 -15.81
C GLY A 17 -69.24 -45.13 -14.73
N GLY A 18 -68.78 -46.38 -14.58
CA GLY A 18 -67.34 -46.75 -14.57
C GLY A 18 -66.51 -46.75 -13.26
N PRO A 19 -66.07 -47.93 -12.75
CA PRO A 19 -65.04 -48.11 -11.70
C PRO A 19 -63.64 -48.42 -12.33
N PRO A 20 -62.54 -48.79 -11.60
CA PRO A 20 -62.41 -49.13 -10.18
C PRO A 20 -61.14 -48.58 -9.46
N ALA A 21 -60.97 -49.02 -8.20
CA ALA A 21 -59.73 -49.19 -7.42
C ALA A 21 -58.66 -48.08 -7.41
N ASP A 22 -58.37 -47.52 -6.21
CA ASP A 22 -56.99 -47.13 -5.92
C ASP A 22 -56.64 -47.12 -4.41
N ALA A 23 -55.44 -47.58 -4.09
CA ALA A 23 -54.88 -47.58 -2.75
C ALA A 23 -53.98 -46.35 -2.55
N ALA A 24 -54.55 -45.22 -2.14
CA ALA A 24 -53.81 -43.97 -1.97
C ALA A 24 -53.20 -43.81 -0.57
N ALA A 25 -51.94 -44.21 -0.46
CA ALA A 25 -51.11 -44.20 0.75
C ALA A 25 -51.14 -42.89 1.58
N ALA A 26 -50.99 -43.04 2.91
CA ALA A 26 -50.72 -41.94 3.82
C ALA A 26 -49.49 -41.12 3.37
N ALA A 27 -49.69 -39.82 3.13
CA ALA A 27 -48.65 -38.93 2.61
C ALA A 27 -47.48 -38.77 3.60
N LYS A 28 -46.40 -39.52 3.38
CA LYS A 28 -45.13 -39.37 4.12
C LYS A 28 -44.60 -37.94 3.90
N PRO A 29 -44.33 -37.15 4.95
CA PRO A 29 -43.79 -35.81 4.78
C PRO A 29 -42.41 -35.85 4.11
N PRO A 30 -42.07 -34.89 3.23
CA PRO A 30 -40.84 -34.94 2.44
C PRO A 30 -39.60 -34.83 3.33
N ARG A 31 -38.94 -35.98 3.56
CA ARG A 31 -37.70 -36.13 4.36
C ARG A 31 -36.48 -35.34 3.81
N ARG A 32 -36.63 -34.63 2.69
CA ARG A 32 -35.58 -33.90 1.97
C ARG A 32 -34.96 -32.73 2.76
N ARG A 33 -35.71 -32.09 3.67
CA ARG A 33 -35.24 -30.93 4.46
C ARG A 33 -34.02 -31.23 5.36
N ARG A 34 -33.87 -32.46 5.88
CA ARG A 34 -32.73 -32.80 6.78
C ARG A 34 -31.40 -32.93 6.02
N ARG A 35 -31.39 -33.54 4.82
CA ARG A 35 -30.17 -33.68 4.00
C ARG A 35 -29.67 -32.33 3.47
N GLY A 36 -30.57 -31.45 3.03
CA GLY A 36 -30.21 -30.08 2.61
C GLY A 36 -29.61 -29.25 3.75
N ARG A 37 -30.16 -29.35 4.97
CA ARG A 37 -29.59 -28.71 6.17
C ARG A 37 -28.21 -29.25 6.52
N LEU A 38 -28.01 -30.57 6.47
CA LEU A 38 -26.69 -31.17 6.74
C LEU A 38 -25.64 -30.68 5.72
N LEU A 39 -25.96 -30.70 4.43
CA LEU A 39 -25.07 -30.21 3.37
C LEU A 39 -24.76 -28.71 3.52
N ALA A 40 -25.76 -27.90 3.87
CA ALA A 40 -25.55 -26.47 4.14
C ALA A 40 -24.66 -26.24 5.37
N ILE A 41 -24.82 -27.01 6.45
CA ILE A 41 -23.96 -26.95 7.63
C ILE A 41 -22.52 -27.35 7.27
N VAL A 42 -22.33 -28.44 6.53
CA VAL A 42 -21.00 -28.87 6.06
C VAL A 42 -20.36 -27.81 5.18
N LEU A 43 -21.10 -27.21 4.25
CA LEU A 43 -20.61 -26.13 3.40
C LEU A 43 -20.20 -24.90 4.22
N VAL A 44 -21.02 -24.48 5.18
CA VAL A 44 -20.71 -23.35 6.09
C VAL A 44 -19.48 -23.65 6.92
N VAL A 45 -19.34 -24.86 7.48
CA VAL A 45 -18.14 -25.29 8.23
C VAL A 45 -16.91 -25.27 7.32
N LEU A 46 -16.99 -25.75 6.08
CA LEU A 46 -15.89 -25.69 5.12
C LEU A 46 -15.50 -24.25 4.75
N VAL A 47 -16.48 -23.35 4.57
CA VAL A 47 -16.22 -21.92 4.34
C VAL A 47 -15.56 -21.28 5.56
N VAL A 48 -16.02 -21.59 6.78
CA VAL A 48 -15.39 -21.08 8.02
C VAL A 48 -13.97 -21.62 8.17
N LEU A 49 -13.73 -22.91 7.95
CA LEU A 49 -12.39 -23.51 8.00
C LEU A 49 -11.47 -22.92 6.92
N PHE A 50 -11.97 -22.67 5.71
CA PHE A 50 -11.23 -22.00 4.65
C PHE A 50 -10.83 -20.58 5.06
N VAL A 51 -11.76 -19.78 5.59
CA VAL A 51 -11.49 -18.42 6.09
C VAL A 51 -10.48 -18.45 7.25
N VAL A 52 -10.58 -19.39 8.19
CA VAL A 52 -9.61 -19.53 9.29
C VAL A 52 -8.22 -19.90 8.75
N GLY A 53 -8.13 -20.91 7.87
CA GLY A 53 -6.88 -21.32 7.24
C GLY A 53 -6.22 -20.19 6.45
N ASP A 54 -7.01 -19.41 5.70
CA ASP A 54 -6.57 -18.24 4.96
C ASP A 54 -5.92 -17.18 5.86
N ARG A 55 -6.59 -16.83 6.97
CA ARG A 55 -6.07 -15.83 7.92
C ARG A 55 -4.86 -16.32 8.70
N VAL A 56 -4.78 -17.61 9.04
CA VAL A 56 -3.58 -18.21 9.64
C VAL A 56 -2.41 -18.19 8.65
N GLY A 57 -2.65 -18.52 7.38
CA GLY A 57 -1.65 -18.46 6.30
C GLY A 57 -1.01 -17.08 6.17
N VAL A 58 -1.82 -16.01 6.14
CA VAL A 58 -1.33 -14.61 6.10
C VAL A 58 -0.43 -14.29 7.30
N VAL A 59 -0.77 -14.75 8.50
CA VAL A 59 0.03 -14.48 9.71
C VAL A 59 1.39 -15.14 9.63
N ILE A 60 1.45 -16.41 9.20
CA ILE A 60 2.70 -17.15 9.02
C ILE A 60 3.56 -16.50 7.91
N ALA A 61 2.96 -16.20 6.76
CA ALA A 61 3.66 -15.62 5.61
C ALA A 61 4.30 -14.26 5.94
N LYS A 62 3.58 -13.34 6.62
CA LYS A 62 4.14 -12.08 7.11
C LYS A 62 5.37 -12.29 8.02
N GLY A 63 5.36 -13.35 8.83
CA GLY A 63 6.46 -13.71 9.71
C GLY A 63 7.72 -14.14 8.95
N GLN A 64 7.57 -14.91 7.87
CA GLN A 64 8.70 -15.32 7.03
C GLN A 64 9.20 -14.17 6.16
N MET A 65 8.30 -13.43 5.50
CA MET A 65 8.66 -12.24 4.72
C MET A 65 9.40 -11.20 5.56
N ARG A 66 9.02 -11.01 6.84
CA ARG A 66 9.78 -10.14 7.76
C ARG A 66 11.24 -10.58 7.88
N LYS A 67 11.50 -11.88 8.12
CA LYS A 67 12.87 -12.39 8.25
C LYS A 67 13.66 -12.25 6.95
N GLN A 68 13.01 -12.50 5.81
CA GLN A 68 13.64 -12.38 4.49
C GLN A 68 14.03 -10.92 4.21
N VAL A 69 13.13 -9.96 4.46
CA VAL A 69 13.46 -8.52 4.37
C VAL A 69 14.55 -8.13 5.38
N GLU A 70 14.52 -8.65 6.61
CA GLU A 70 15.60 -8.42 7.60
C GLU A 70 16.96 -8.95 7.10
N ALA A 71 17.00 -10.11 6.44
CA ALA A 71 18.20 -10.70 5.86
C ALA A 71 18.72 -9.89 4.66
N SER A 72 17.90 -9.65 3.63
CA SER A 72 18.31 -8.91 2.43
C SER A 72 18.75 -7.47 2.74
N VAL A 73 18.15 -6.84 3.77
CA VAL A 73 18.59 -5.52 4.25
C VAL A 73 19.94 -5.60 4.97
N ALA A 74 20.22 -6.67 5.71
CA ALA A 74 21.49 -6.87 6.40
C ALA A 74 22.66 -7.18 5.44
N GLU A 75 22.41 -7.93 4.36
CA GLU A 75 23.41 -8.26 3.33
C GLU A 75 23.95 -7.04 2.59
N ASN A 76 23.15 -5.97 2.49
CA ASN A 76 23.52 -4.73 1.81
C ASN A 76 24.24 -3.71 2.71
N LEU A 77 24.53 -4.04 3.99
CA LEU A 77 25.20 -3.14 4.93
C LEU A 77 26.72 -3.17 4.78
N LYS A 78 27.35 -1.99 4.85
CA LYS A 78 28.82 -1.89 4.93
C LYS A 78 29.28 -1.99 6.38
N PRO A 79 30.51 -2.47 6.64
CA PRO A 79 31.06 -2.48 7.99
C PRO A 79 31.01 -1.09 8.64
N GLY A 80 30.31 -0.97 9.76
CA GLY A 80 30.11 0.28 10.51
C GLY A 80 28.81 1.04 10.19
N ASP A 81 28.01 0.61 9.21
CA ASP A 81 26.68 1.20 8.98
C ASP A 81 25.71 0.87 10.13
N PRO A 82 24.78 1.78 10.47
CA PRO A 82 23.70 1.50 11.42
C PRO A 82 22.74 0.45 10.82
N VAL A 83 22.45 -0.61 11.59
CA VAL A 83 21.53 -1.68 11.18
C VAL A 83 20.10 -1.11 11.02
N PRO A 84 19.48 -1.17 9.83
CA PRO A 84 18.10 -0.74 9.63
C PRO A 84 17.13 -1.72 10.28
N LYS A 85 15.96 -1.21 10.69
CA LYS A 85 14.96 -1.98 11.43
C LYS A 85 13.70 -2.16 10.60
N VAL A 86 13.33 -3.40 10.28
CA VAL A 86 12.01 -3.69 9.69
C VAL A 86 10.93 -3.41 10.74
N THR A 87 10.08 -2.42 10.48
CA THR A 87 9.04 -1.97 11.40
C THR A 87 7.68 -2.61 11.12
N SER A 88 7.35 -2.86 9.85
CA SER A 88 6.09 -3.49 9.46
C SER A 88 6.24 -4.34 8.21
N VAL A 89 5.54 -5.48 8.17
CA VAL A 89 5.27 -6.24 6.95
C VAL A 89 3.78 -6.58 6.92
N SER A 90 3.12 -6.35 5.80
CA SER A 90 1.71 -6.66 5.57
C SER A 90 1.50 -7.30 4.21
N ILE A 91 0.56 -8.24 4.16
CA ILE A 91 0.02 -8.83 2.92
C ILE A 91 -1.46 -8.50 2.92
N GLY A 92 -1.92 -7.82 1.88
CA GLY A 92 -3.31 -7.47 1.63
C GLY A 92 -4.04 -8.53 0.80
N GLY A 93 -5.21 -8.14 0.28
CA GLY A 93 -6.06 -9.01 -0.51
C GLY A 93 -6.80 -10.09 0.29
N PHE A 94 -7.77 -10.73 -0.37
CA PHE A 94 -8.51 -11.87 0.18
C PHE A 94 -9.23 -12.64 -0.95
N PRO A 95 -9.16 -13.98 -1.00
CA PRO A 95 -8.34 -14.85 -0.15
C PRO A 95 -6.83 -14.69 -0.41
N PHE A 96 -6.02 -14.97 0.60
CA PHE A 96 -4.57 -15.13 0.49
C PHE A 96 -4.18 -16.46 -0.16
N ILE A 97 -4.89 -17.55 0.15
CA ILE A 97 -4.60 -18.87 -0.43
C ILE A 97 -4.71 -18.82 -1.97
N THR A 98 -5.67 -18.07 -2.52
CA THR A 98 -5.78 -17.86 -3.97
C THR A 98 -4.64 -17.03 -4.52
N GLN A 99 -4.19 -15.97 -3.83
CA GLN A 99 -3.04 -15.15 -4.25
C GLN A 99 -1.76 -16.01 -4.35
N VAL A 100 -1.52 -16.87 -3.35
CA VAL A 100 -0.39 -17.82 -3.34
C VAL A 100 -0.48 -18.83 -4.49
N LEU A 101 -1.66 -19.42 -4.73
CA LEU A 101 -1.87 -20.39 -5.82
C LEU A 101 -1.68 -19.79 -7.21
N PHE A 102 -2.05 -18.52 -7.42
CA PHE A 102 -1.86 -17.81 -8.69
C PHE A 102 -0.50 -17.09 -8.78
N GLY A 103 0.30 -17.08 -7.72
CA GLY A 103 1.55 -16.32 -7.66
C GLY A 103 1.38 -14.81 -7.85
N LYS A 104 0.20 -14.25 -7.53
CA LYS A 104 -0.10 -12.81 -7.65
C LYS A 104 -0.64 -12.29 -6.32
N PHE A 105 0.07 -11.34 -5.72
CA PHE A 105 -0.30 -10.69 -4.46
C PHE A 105 -0.87 -9.30 -4.71
N ASP A 106 -2.01 -8.98 -4.09
CA ASP A 106 -2.78 -7.77 -4.37
C ASP A 106 -2.10 -6.49 -3.84
N ASP A 107 -1.56 -6.55 -2.63
CA ASP A 107 -0.82 -5.47 -1.94
C ASP A 107 0.16 -6.06 -0.95
N ILE A 108 1.45 -5.74 -1.08
CA ILE A 108 2.51 -6.05 -0.11
C ILE A 108 3.00 -4.73 0.46
N GLY A 109 2.94 -4.59 1.78
CA GLY A 109 3.43 -3.43 2.52
C GLY A 109 4.70 -3.75 3.29
N VAL A 110 5.73 -2.91 3.16
CA VAL A 110 7.01 -3.05 3.86
C VAL A 110 7.40 -1.70 4.49
N GLY A 111 7.74 -1.73 5.78
CA GLY A 111 8.22 -0.58 6.55
C GLY A 111 9.61 -0.85 7.11
N ILE A 112 10.56 0.06 6.88
CA ILE A 112 11.96 -0.05 7.30
C ILE A 112 12.43 1.31 7.84
N ASP A 113 13.00 1.33 9.03
CA ASP A 113 13.54 2.54 9.65
C ASP A 113 15.09 2.55 9.62
N GLY A 114 15.67 3.73 9.47
CA GLY A 114 17.09 3.99 9.69
C GLY A 114 18.05 3.52 8.58
N ILE A 115 17.62 3.51 7.31
CA ILE A 115 18.42 3.05 6.18
C ILE A 115 19.62 3.99 5.92
N PRO A 116 20.87 3.49 5.92
CA PRO A 116 22.05 4.26 5.53
C PRO A 116 22.02 4.56 4.02
N THR A 117 22.47 5.74 3.62
CA THR A 117 22.64 6.10 2.21
C THR A 117 23.94 6.90 2.02
N PRO A 118 24.47 7.05 0.79
CA PRO A 118 25.54 8.02 0.49
C PRO A 118 25.13 9.49 0.71
N GLY A 119 23.82 9.77 0.78
CA GLY A 119 23.24 11.07 1.05
C GLY A 119 22.88 11.25 2.54
N PRO A 120 21.83 12.02 2.87
CA PRO A 120 21.27 11.99 4.22
C PRO A 120 20.73 10.60 4.55
N LYS A 121 20.88 10.20 5.82
CA LYS A 121 20.29 8.94 6.31
C LYS A 121 18.77 9.00 6.16
N ILE A 122 18.19 7.92 5.63
CA ILE A 122 16.74 7.79 5.53
C ILE A 122 16.23 7.34 6.89
N SER A 123 15.38 8.14 7.52
CA SER A 123 14.84 7.82 8.84
C SER A 123 13.79 6.72 8.77
N SER A 124 12.99 6.70 7.69
CA SER A 124 11.99 5.66 7.45
C SER A 124 11.60 5.53 5.97
N VAL A 125 11.23 4.32 5.57
CA VAL A 125 10.61 3.99 4.29
C VAL A 125 9.34 3.20 4.56
N LYS A 126 8.27 3.54 3.85
CA LYS A 126 7.03 2.76 3.78
C LYS A 126 6.69 2.53 2.32
N ALA A 127 6.87 1.31 1.85
CA ALA A 127 6.55 0.89 0.50
C ALA A 127 5.26 0.06 0.48
N HIS A 128 4.43 0.30 -0.53
CA HIS A 128 3.32 -0.55 -0.94
C HIS A 128 3.57 -0.98 -2.38
N LEU A 129 3.49 -2.28 -2.62
CA LEU A 129 3.72 -2.94 -3.90
C LEU A 129 2.43 -3.68 -4.26
N LYS A 130 1.75 -3.25 -5.32
CA LYS A 130 0.49 -3.84 -5.76
C LYS A 130 0.69 -4.70 -6.99
N GLY A 131 -0.03 -5.82 -7.04
CA GLY A 131 0.08 -6.77 -8.12
C GLY A 131 1.50 -7.34 -8.24
N VAL A 132 2.04 -7.84 -7.12
CA VAL A 132 3.37 -8.46 -7.09
C VAL A 132 3.27 -9.88 -7.63
N HIS A 133 4.07 -10.21 -8.63
CA HIS A 133 4.09 -11.52 -9.27
C HIS A 133 5.30 -12.34 -8.82
N VAL A 134 5.06 -13.39 -8.04
CA VAL A 134 6.08 -14.38 -7.63
C VAL A 134 5.49 -15.77 -7.88
N PRO A 135 5.99 -16.54 -8.86
CA PRO A 135 5.54 -17.90 -9.10
C PRO A 135 5.68 -18.78 -7.85
N LEU A 136 4.69 -19.64 -7.61
CA LEU A 136 4.70 -20.50 -6.41
C LEU A 136 5.90 -21.45 -6.36
N GLY A 137 6.43 -21.89 -7.51
CA GLY A 137 7.64 -22.72 -7.58
C GLY A 137 8.88 -22.00 -7.04
N ASP A 138 9.09 -20.76 -7.49
CA ASP A 138 10.20 -19.89 -7.10
C ASP A 138 10.14 -19.58 -5.60
N ALA A 139 8.95 -19.24 -5.08
CA ALA A 139 8.70 -19.01 -3.66
C ALA A 139 8.83 -20.24 -2.76
N LEU A 140 8.74 -21.46 -3.31
CA LEU A 140 8.94 -22.72 -2.58
C LEU A 140 10.36 -23.26 -2.67
N THR A 141 11.17 -22.75 -3.59
CA THR A 141 12.56 -23.18 -3.83
C THR A 141 13.59 -22.17 -3.33
N ASP A 142 13.14 -21.08 -2.67
CA ASP A 142 13.94 -19.91 -2.28
C ASP A 142 14.79 -19.36 -3.44
N ASN A 143 14.34 -19.54 -4.68
CA ASN A 143 15.01 -19.09 -5.91
C ASN A 143 14.14 -18.05 -6.62
N VAL A 144 13.96 -16.91 -5.95
CA VAL A 144 13.12 -15.82 -6.44
C VAL A 144 13.90 -15.02 -7.48
N GLY A 145 13.55 -15.26 -8.75
CA GLY A 145 14.08 -14.52 -9.88
C GLY A 145 13.60 -13.05 -9.91
N GLN A 146 13.50 -12.49 -11.11
CA GLN A 146 12.92 -11.16 -11.28
C GLN A 146 11.46 -11.16 -10.80
N VAL A 147 11.07 -10.13 -10.02
CA VAL A 147 9.71 -9.98 -9.47
C VAL A 147 9.02 -8.78 -10.13
N PRO A 148 8.10 -8.99 -11.08
CA PRO A 148 7.25 -7.95 -11.62
C PRO A 148 6.26 -7.41 -10.58
N VAL A 149 5.98 -6.12 -10.65
CA VAL A 149 5.05 -5.39 -9.78
C VAL A 149 4.29 -4.35 -10.59
N ASP A 150 2.95 -4.48 -10.64
CA ASP A 150 2.08 -3.60 -11.43
C ASP A 150 2.18 -2.11 -11.01
N ASP A 151 2.07 -1.83 -9.70
CA ASP A 151 2.21 -0.46 -9.15
C ASP A 151 3.05 -0.46 -7.86
N VAL A 152 4.04 0.44 -7.79
CA VAL A 152 4.82 0.71 -6.57
C VAL A 152 4.50 2.10 -6.04
N ARG A 153 4.34 2.23 -4.72
CA ARG A 153 4.27 3.51 -4.01
C ARG A 153 5.14 3.49 -2.76
N ALA A 154 6.19 4.30 -2.73
CA ALA A 154 7.11 4.42 -1.61
C ALA A 154 7.02 5.82 -0.98
N THR A 155 6.94 5.89 0.35
CA THR A 155 7.09 7.13 1.11
C THR A 155 8.37 7.06 1.94
N VAL A 156 9.26 8.03 1.74
CA VAL A 156 10.54 8.17 2.41
C VAL A 156 10.46 9.33 3.40
N GLY A 157 11.00 9.15 4.60
CA GLY A 157 11.20 10.18 5.61
C GLY A 157 12.68 10.43 5.86
N ILE A 158 13.05 11.69 6.09
CA ILE A 158 14.40 12.13 6.49
C ILE A 158 14.23 13.13 7.62
N THR A 159 14.81 12.88 8.80
CA THR A 159 14.72 13.87 9.90
C THR A 159 15.60 15.09 9.63
N TYR A 160 15.28 16.24 10.25
CA TYR A 160 16.21 17.38 10.20
C TYR A 160 17.56 17.07 10.84
N ALA A 161 17.62 16.15 11.81
CA ALA A 161 18.89 15.72 12.41
C ALA A 161 19.76 14.97 11.39
N ASP A 162 19.19 14.00 10.67
CA ASP A 162 19.88 13.23 9.62
C ASP A 162 20.30 14.14 8.44
N LEU A 163 19.42 15.07 8.05
CA LEU A 163 19.70 16.04 6.99
C LEU A 163 20.84 17.00 7.38
N ASN A 164 20.79 17.57 8.58
CA ASN A 164 21.83 18.49 9.06
C ASN A 164 23.16 17.77 9.31
N ALA A 165 23.14 16.51 9.75
CA ALA A 165 24.35 15.68 9.87
C ALA A 165 25.02 15.38 8.52
N PHE A 166 24.25 15.36 7.43
CA PHE A 166 24.77 15.28 6.07
C PHE A 166 25.26 16.65 5.57
N LEU A 167 24.48 17.71 5.73
CA LEU A 167 24.84 19.08 5.30
C LEU A 167 26.09 19.61 6.02
N ALA A 168 26.31 19.25 7.28
CA ALA A 168 27.51 19.63 8.03
C ALA A 168 28.82 19.06 7.46
N LYS A 169 28.75 18.05 6.58
CA LYS A 169 29.90 17.45 5.87
C LYS A 169 30.16 18.10 4.50
N GLN A 170 29.29 18.99 4.04
CA GLN A 170 29.42 19.68 2.76
C GLN A 170 30.36 20.88 2.86
N ALA A 171 30.89 21.33 1.72
CA ALA A 171 31.81 22.48 1.65
C ALA A 171 31.19 23.78 2.18
N VAL A 172 29.88 23.99 1.98
CA VAL A 172 29.12 25.09 2.59
C VAL A 172 28.25 24.52 3.71
N LYS A 173 28.46 25.03 4.93
CA LYS A 173 27.79 24.54 6.14
C LYS A 173 26.41 25.15 6.26
N PHE A 174 25.40 24.39 5.84
CA PHE A 174 23.99 24.71 6.00
C PHE A 174 23.34 23.95 7.16
N GLN A 175 22.35 24.58 7.78
CA GLN A 175 21.40 24.01 8.74
C GLN A 175 19.98 24.29 8.26
N VAL A 176 19.13 23.27 8.37
CA VAL A 176 17.69 23.32 8.07
C VAL A 176 16.91 23.17 9.37
N LYS A 177 15.96 24.07 9.62
CA LYS A 177 15.07 24.05 10.79
C LYS A 177 13.61 24.19 10.35
N PRO A 178 12.65 23.50 11.00
CA PRO A 178 11.23 23.72 10.74
C PRO A 178 10.77 25.07 11.28
N VAL A 179 9.95 25.78 10.50
CA VAL A 179 9.23 27.00 10.94
C VAL A 179 7.75 26.91 10.53
N ASP A 180 6.87 27.74 11.12
CA ASP A 180 5.40 27.66 10.91
C ASP A 180 4.85 26.23 11.13
N GLY A 181 5.16 25.65 12.30
CA GLY A 181 4.81 24.26 12.63
C GLY A 181 5.47 23.19 11.75
N GLY A 182 6.46 23.58 10.94
CA GLY A 182 7.11 22.73 9.95
C GLY A 182 6.43 22.72 8.59
N LYS A 183 5.50 23.65 8.28
CA LYS A 183 4.98 23.84 6.91
C LYS A 183 6.02 24.45 5.97
N LYS A 184 7.01 25.12 6.53
CA LYS A 184 8.15 25.74 5.85
C LYS A 184 9.43 25.35 6.58
N VAL A 185 10.56 25.54 5.91
CA VAL A 185 11.88 25.38 6.55
C VAL A 185 12.68 26.66 6.45
N GLU A 186 13.38 26.98 7.51
CA GLU A 186 14.47 27.96 7.50
C GLU A 186 15.76 27.24 7.12
N LEU A 187 16.36 27.66 6.01
CA LEU A 187 17.71 27.31 5.61
C LEU A 187 18.64 28.43 6.09
N SER A 188 19.62 28.10 6.92
CA SER A 188 20.65 29.04 7.38
C SER A 188 22.04 28.45 7.14
N GLY A 189 23.04 29.27 6.84
CA GLY A 189 24.39 28.80 6.62
C GLY A 189 25.42 29.91 6.63
N THR A 190 26.68 29.53 6.81
CA THR A 190 27.81 30.45 6.79
C THR A 190 28.78 30.02 5.70
N THR A 191 29.25 31.00 4.92
CA THR A 191 30.23 30.79 3.86
C THR A 191 31.30 31.87 3.95
N ASP A 192 32.57 31.44 3.92
CA ASP A 192 33.70 32.35 3.92
C ASP A 192 33.97 32.85 2.50
N ALA A 193 34.17 34.17 2.38
CA ALA A 193 34.53 34.86 1.14
C ALA A 193 33.50 34.76 0.00
N LEU A 194 32.19 34.73 0.29
CA LEU A 194 31.19 35.05 -0.72
C LEU A 194 31.46 36.48 -1.24
N PHE A 195 31.74 36.62 -2.53
CA PHE A 195 32.25 37.85 -3.17
C PHE A 195 33.56 38.42 -2.58
N GLY A 196 34.34 37.64 -1.84
CA GLY A 196 35.60 38.07 -1.24
C GLY A 196 35.48 38.96 0.02
N LEU A 197 34.26 39.19 0.53
CA LEU A 197 33.98 40.17 1.59
C LEU A 197 34.06 39.61 3.03
N GLY A 198 34.83 38.53 3.24
CA GLY A 198 34.91 37.84 4.53
C GLY A 198 33.77 36.86 4.79
N SER A 199 33.56 36.48 6.07
CA SER A 199 32.54 35.50 6.44
C SER A 199 31.13 36.08 6.32
N THR A 200 30.26 35.39 5.60
CA THR A 200 28.90 35.84 5.26
C THR A 200 27.88 34.81 5.73
N GLN A 201 26.88 35.26 6.47
CA GLN A 201 25.71 34.48 6.87
C GLN A 201 24.60 34.63 5.85
N ILE A 202 23.97 33.51 5.51
CA ILE A 202 22.82 33.42 4.61
C ILE A 202 21.69 32.77 5.39
N ALA A 203 20.50 33.36 5.41
CA ALA A 203 19.30 32.78 6.01
C ALA A 203 18.09 32.99 5.09
N GLY A 204 17.23 31.99 4.94
CA GLY A 204 16.03 32.11 4.11
C GLY A 204 14.96 31.08 4.45
N ILE A 205 13.70 31.52 4.41
CA ILE A 205 12.55 30.64 4.65
C ILE A 205 12.07 30.12 3.30
N THR A 206 12.02 28.80 3.12
CA THR A 206 11.67 28.14 1.87
C THR A 206 10.63 27.03 2.06
N THR A 207 9.94 26.68 0.99
CA THR A 207 9.05 25.52 0.90
C THR A 207 9.56 24.56 -0.18
N PHE A 208 8.98 23.36 -0.22
CA PHE A 208 9.27 22.39 -1.27
C PHE A 208 8.02 22.16 -2.12
N GLU A 209 8.16 22.33 -3.42
CA GLU A 209 7.17 21.93 -4.42
C GLU A 209 7.71 20.74 -5.23
N VAL A 210 6.81 19.96 -5.84
CA VAL A 210 7.17 18.93 -6.82
C VAL A 210 6.46 19.28 -8.12
N ASN A 211 7.25 19.57 -9.16
CA ASN A 211 6.78 19.86 -10.51
C ASN A 211 7.63 19.04 -11.49
N ASP A 212 7.02 18.42 -12.50
CA ASP A 212 7.71 17.64 -13.55
C ASP A 212 8.77 16.67 -13.01
N ASN A 213 8.37 15.89 -11.99
CA ASN A 213 9.20 14.94 -11.25
C ASN A 213 10.34 15.55 -10.40
N GLN A 214 10.54 16.86 -10.43
CA GLN A 214 11.66 17.56 -9.77
C GLN A 214 11.23 18.21 -8.46
N LEU A 215 12.08 18.08 -7.43
CA LEU A 215 11.90 18.79 -6.16
C LEU A 215 12.39 20.23 -6.29
N THR A 216 11.47 21.19 -6.36
CA THR A 216 11.75 22.63 -6.46
C THR A 216 11.78 23.25 -5.06
N LEU A 217 12.78 24.08 -4.75
CA LEU A 217 12.76 24.90 -3.55
C LEU A 217 12.18 26.28 -3.89
N VAL A 218 11.19 26.71 -3.11
CA VAL A 218 10.49 27.97 -3.30
C VAL A 218 10.78 28.89 -2.11
N PRO A 219 11.86 29.70 -2.18
CA PRO A 219 12.17 30.66 -1.14
C PRO A 219 11.09 31.74 -1.07
N SER A 220 10.69 32.07 0.15
CA SER A 220 9.74 33.14 0.49
C SER A 220 10.42 34.40 1.01
N GLY A 221 11.73 34.33 1.29
CA GLY A 221 12.60 35.46 1.59
C GLY A 221 14.03 34.99 1.82
N LEU A 222 15.01 35.82 1.47
CA LEU A 222 16.44 35.58 1.69
C LEU A 222 17.05 36.79 2.39
N SER A 223 17.89 36.55 3.38
CA SER A 223 18.66 37.55 4.12
C SER A 223 20.13 37.18 4.06
N ILE A 224 20.97 38.16 3.75
CA ILE A 224 22.42 38.01 3.72
C ILE A 224 23.02 39.06 4.67
N ALA A 225 23.86 38.59 5.60
CA ALA A 225 24.47 39.40 6.65
C ALA A 225 25.99 39.16 6.73
N GLY A 226 26.76 40.23 6.89
CA GLY A 226 28.23 40.17 6.84
C GLY A 226 28.84 41.51 6.45
N GLY A 227 29.84 41.52 5.56
CA GLY A 227 30.45 42.74 5.04
C GLY A 227 29.48 43.66 4.28
N LEU A 228 28.38 43.12 3.77
CA LEU A 228 27.19 43.86 3.33
C LEU A 228 25.96 43.17 3.91
N ASN A 229 25.00 43.96 4.40
CA ASN A 229 23.73 43.47 4.94
C ASN A 229 22.59 43.84 3.98
N PHE A 230 21.92 42.84 3.41
CA PHE A 230 20.75 43.06 2.57
C PHE A 230 19.74 41.93 2.68
N SER A 231 18.46 42.29 2.65
CA SER A 231 17.36 41.34 2.55
C SER A 231 16.78 41.43 1.13
N ILE A 232 16.60 40.27 0.51
CA ILE A 232 15.91 40.11 -0.77
C ILE A 232 14.50 39.57 -0.47
N PRO A 233 13.49 40.46 -0.35
CA PRO A 233 12.12 40.06 -0.68
C PRO A 233 12.02 39.70 -2.18
N PHE A 234 10.95 38.99 -2.55
CA PHE A 234 10.52 38.65 -3.93
C PHE A 234 10.94 37.27 -4.52
N GLN A 235 10.34 36.96 -5.67
CA GLN A 235 9.69 35.68 -5.96
C GLN A 235 10.41 34.78 -6.99
N PHE A 236 11.71 34.53 -6.84
CA PHE A 236 12.40 33.58 -7.72
C PHE A 236 12.16 32.15 -7.20
N LYS A 237 11.42 31.33 -7.97
CA LYS A 237 11.52 29.87 -7.80
C LYS A 237 12.93 29.48 -8.21
N VAL A 238 13.72 28.95 -7.27
CA VAL A 238 15.03 28.37 -7.58
C VAL A 238 14.81 26.87 -7.74
N PRO A 239 14.63 26.36 -8.98
CA PRO A 239 14.72 24.92 -9.18
C PRO A 239 16.12 24.51 -8.74
N ILE A 240 16.18 23.76 -7.64
CA ILE A 240 17.36 22.98 -7.29
C ILE A 240 17.07 21.63 -7.94
N PRO A 241 17.62 21.34 -9.15
CA PRO A 241 17.40 20.06 -9.78
C PRO A 241 18.09 19.01 -8.93
N ILE A 242 17.35 18.39 -8.01
CA ILE A 242 17.74 17.10 -7.47
C ILE A 242 17.60 16.12 -8.63
N PRO A 243 18.70 15.47 -9.07
CA PRO A 243 18.66 14.56 -10.22
C PRO A 243 17.92 13.27 -9.84
N VAL A 244 16.60 13.31 -9.91
CA VAL A 244 15.70 12.15 -9.73
C VAL A 244 15.91 11.07 -10.81
N SER A 245 16.58 11.41 -11.91
CA SER A 245 16.97 10.51 -12.99
C SER A 245 17.90 9.37 -12.55
N GLY A 246 18.42 9.40 -11.31
CA GLY A 246 19.17 8.32 -10.68
C GLY A 246 18.35 7.43 -9.73
N LEU A 247 17.04 7.65 -9.58
CA LEU A 247 16.20 6.75 -8.78
C LEU A 247 16.01 5.42 -9.53
N PRO A 248 16.19 4.26 -8.86
CA PRO A 248 15.98 2.97 -9.49
C PRO A 248 14.50 2.77 -9.87
N PHE A 249 14.25 1.84 -10.79
CA PHE A 249 12.90 1.41 -11.18
C PHE A 249 12.00 2.53 -11.75
N HIS A 250 12.58 3.56 -12.36
CA HIS A 250 11.85 4.69 -12.96
C HIS A 250 10.90 5.41 -11.98
N LEU A 251 11.23 5.40 -10.68
CA LEU A 251 10.42 6.02 -9.63
C LEU A 251 10.20 7.52 -9.86
N GLN A 252 8.93 7.91 -9.94
CA GLN A 252 8.49 9.27 -10.10
C GLN A 252 8.11 9.89 -8.75
N ILE A 253 8.75 10.99 -8.36
CA ILE A 253 8.36 11.76 -7.18
C ILE A 253 7.06 12.51 -7.50
N VAL A 254 5.99 12.17 -6.77
CA VAL A 254 4.65 12.75 -6.94
C VAL A 254 4.24 13.68 -5.80
N LYS A 255 4.99 13.68 -4.69
CA LYS A 255 4.76 14.57 -3.56
C LYS A 255 6.04 14.77 -2.76
N ALA A 256 6.25 15.98 -2.28
CA ALA A 256 7.13 16.26 -1.16
C ALA A 256 6.38 17.14 -0.16
N SER A 257 6.78 17.05 1.10
CA SER A 257 6.20 17.83 2.19
C SER A 257 7.16 17.91 3.36
N THR A 258 6.93 18.88 4.23
CA THR A 258 7.70 19.07 5.47
C THR A 258 6.76 19.06 6.66
N ASN A 259 7.31 18.74 7.83
CA ASN A 259 6.61 18.81 9.11
C ASN A 259 7.61 19.22 10.20
N ALA A 260 7.20 19.17 11.47
CA ALA A 260 8.04 19.56 12.60
C ALA A 260 9.26 18.64 12.86
N THR A 261 9.31 17.42 12.30
CA THR A 261 10.39 16.44 12.55
C THR A 261 11.32 16.22 11.35
N GLY A 262 10.84 16.47 10.12
CA GLY A 262 11.66 16.33 8.93
C GLY A 262 10.95 16.54 7.60
N LEU A 263 11.59 16.03 6.56
CA LEU A 263 11.09 15.97 5.20
C LEU A 263 10.39 14.63 4.95
N SER A 264 9.35 14.63 4.11
CA SER A 264 8.76 13.41 3.57
C SER A 264 8.51 13.53 2.08
N LEU A 265 8.99 12.54 1.32
CA LEU A 265 8.84 12.43 -0.13
C LEU A 265 8.05 11.17 -0.45
N THR A 266 7.13 11.23 -1.41
CA THR A 266 6.41 10.08 -1.94
C THR A 266 6.73 9.91 -3.42
N ALA A 267 7.18 8.72 -3.79
CA ALA A 267 7.42 8.30 -5.17
C ALA A 267 6.48 7.16 -5.58
N THR A 268 6.22 7.04 -6.88
CA THR A 268 5.45 5.98 -7.50
C THR A 268 6.10 5.49 -8.78
N ALA A 269 5.96 4.21 -9.10
CA ALA A 269 6.33 3.63 -10.39
C ALA A 269 5.26 2.63 -10.83
N LYS A 270 5.27 2.28 -12.12
CA LYS A 270 4.42 1.25 -12.73
C LYS A 270 5.30 0.23 -13.44
N ASP A 271 4.79 -0.98 -13.57
CA ASP A 271 5.42 -2.07 -14.34
C ASP A 271 6.89 -2.28 -13.93
N VAL A 272 7.13 -2.29 -12.62
CA VAL A 272 8.46 -2.39 -12.02
C VAL A 272 8.91 -3.85 -12.01
N VAL A 273 10.13 -4.09 -12.48
CA VAL A 273 10.81 -5.38 -12.29
C VAL A 273 11.85 -5.22 -11.20
N LEU A 274 11.62 -5.85 -10.04
CA LEU A 274 12.63 -5.96 -8.99
C LEU A 274 13.66 -7.03 -9.38
N PRO A 275 14.95 -6.84 -9.06
CA PRO A 275 15.99 -7.83 -9.33
C PRO A 275 15.77 -9.09 -8.50
N ALA A 276 16.37 -10.20 -8.95
CA ALA A 276 16.47 -11.42 -8.15
C ALA A 276 17.15 -11.13 -6.80
N SER A 277 16.71 -11.86 -5.77
CA SER A 277 17.20 -11.80 -4.39
C SER A 277 18.03 -13.02 -4.07
#